data_AF-A0A1Q7CQR6-F1
#
_entry.id   AF-A0A1Q7CQR6-F1
#
_cell.length_a   1.000
_cell.length_b   1.000
_cell.length_c   1.000
_cell.angle_alpha   90.00
_cell.angle_beta   90.00
_cell.angle_gamma   90.00
#
_symmetry.space_group_name_H-M   'P 1'
#
loop_
_entity.id
_entity.type
_entity.pdbx_description
1 polymer ?
#
loop_
_entity_poly.entity_id
_entity_poly.type
_entity_poly.pdbx_seq_one_letter_code
_entity_poly.pdbx_strand_id
1 'polypeptide(L)'
;MTQHLLAGGAPVHAIELDPAFLPGLRHLAKQFSNLNVVPGDILKADITAIASGRRVRIYGNLPYYITSPILHHLFAFADLIDEIHVVIQTEVALRLAAQPGTRDYGYLSVVTQFYTRPEFVFEIPRDAFNPPPEVTSALVTLRLPGERAKLSLGSSGPLAAGTKAHSSPEAESRFLDFVKLCFSQKRKTLVNNLRSLAKPDRTRDALAVLKLRPDARAEQLPVGQLAALHSLLLAGPDSAP
;
A
#
# COMPACT_ATOMS: atom_id res chain seq x y z
N MET A 1 6.88 -22.76 2.37
CA MET A 1 7.46 -21.43 2.08
C MET A 1 8.82 -21.23 2.75
N THR A 2 8.91 -21.15 4.09
CA THR A 2 10.16 -20.81 4.82
C THR A 2 11.37 -21.65 4.41
N GLN A 3 11.25 -22.97 4.36
CA GLN A 3 12.33 -23.87 3.89
C GLN A 3 12.82 -23.56 2.47
N HIS A 4 11.92 -23.17 1.56
CA HIS A 4 12.29 -22.84 0.19
C HIS A 4 13.07 -21.51 0.13
N LEU A 5 12.71 -20.53 0.95
CA LEU A 5 13.45 -19.27 1.07
C LEU A 5 14.84 -19.50 1.66
N LEU A 6 14.94 -20.36 2.67
CA LEU A 6 16.22 -20.69 3.33
C LEU A 6 17.21 -21.36 2.37
N ALA A 7 16.72 -22.18 1.42
CA ALA A 7 17.55 -22.80 0.40
C ALA A 7 18.25 -21.78 -0.53
N GLY A 8 17.74 -20.54 -0.61
CA GLY A 8 18.37 -19.44 -1.33
C GLY A 8 19.60 -18.84 -0.63
N GLY A 9 19.93 -19.26 0.59
CA GLY A 9 21.14 -18.86 1.33
C GLY A 9 21.10 -17.47 1.97
N ALA A 10 20.11 -16.63 1.65
CA ALA A 10 19.92 -15.34 2.30
C ALA A 10 19.46 -15.52 3.76
N PRO A 11 19.75 -14.56 4.66
CA PRO A 11 19.14 -14.51 5.98
C PRO A 11 17.60 -14.40 5.89
N VAL A 12 16.89 -15.25 6.64
CA VAL A 12 15.43 -15.27 6.70
C VAL A 12 15.01 -14.99 8.14
N HIS A 13 14.17 -13.98 8.31
CA HIS A 13 13.53 -13.67 9.59
C HIS A 13 12.07 -14.11 9.51
N ALA A 14 11.70 -15.13 10.29
CA ALA A 14 10.33 -15.65 10.34
C ALA A 14 9.59 -15.05 11.54
N ILE A 15 8.64 -14.15 11.27
CA ILE A 15 7.78 -13.54 12.28
C ILE A 15 6.55 -14.43 12.47
N GLU A 16 6.33 -14.93 13.70
CA GLU A 16 5.25 -15.86 14.00
C GLU A 16 4.58 -15.50 15.33
N LEU A 17 3.26 -15.35 15.30
CA LEU A 17 2.45 -14.98 16.46
C LEU A 17 1.95 -16.22 17.20
N ASP A 18 1.61 -17.29 16.47
CA ASP A 18 0.99 -18.46 17.05
C ASP A 18 2.04 -19.35 17.74
N PRO A 19 1.95 -19.52 19.08
CA PRO A 19 2.93 -20.29 19.83
C PRO A 19 2.98 -21.77 19.43
N ALA A 20 1.94 -22.32 18.78
CA ALA A 20 1.92 -23.70 18.31
C ALA A 20 2.93 -23.96 17.18
N PHE A 21 3.23 -22.96 16.34
CA PHE A 21 4.20 -23.11 15.23
C PHE A 21 5.65 -22.81 15.64
N LEU A 22 5.86 -22.07 16.74
CA LEU A 22 7.20 -21.70 17.21
C LEU A 22 8.15 -22.89 17.47
N PRO A 23 7.73 -24.02 18.08
CA PRO A 23 8.61 -25.18 18.25
C PRO A 23 9.14 -25.73 16.92
N GLY A 24 8.30 -25.79 15.89
CA GLY A 24 8.68 -26.24 14.56
C GLY A 24 9.69 -25.31 13.90
N LEU A 25 9.45 -23.99 13.96
CA LEU A 25 10.39 -22.99 13.45
C LEU A 25 11.73 -23.02 14.19
N ARG A 26 11.72 -23.19 15.53
CA ARG A 26 12.95 -23.32 16.33
C ARG A 26 13.71 -24.59 16.01
N HIS A 27 13.01 -25.70 15.74
CA HIS A 27 13.67 -26.92 15.26
C HIS A 27 14.33 -26.69 13.90
N LEU A 28 13.62 -26.02 12.98
CA LEU A 28 14.17 -25.65 11.68
C LEU A 28 15.41 -24.75 11.80
N ALA A 29 15.41 -23.81 12.75
CA ALA A 29 16.56 -22.92 12.98
C ALA A 29 17.82 -23.66 13.48
N LYS A 30 17.68 -24.87 14.03
CA LYS A 30 18.84 -25.73 14.34
C LYS A 30 19.48 -26.34 13.08
N GLN A 31 18.70 -26.49 12.01
CA GLN A 31 19.15 -27.05 10.73
C GLN A 31 19.65 -25.96 9.77
N PHE A 32 19.11 -24.75 9.89
CA PHE A 32 19.40 -23.63 9.01
C PHE A 32 19.94 -22.45 9.82
N SER A 33 21.25 -22.22 9.77
CA SER A 33 21.93 -21.12 10.48
C SER A 33 21.52 -19.73 9.98
N ASN A 34 20.93 -19.64 8.79
CA ASN A 34 20.38 -18.42 8.22
C ASN A 34 18.90 -18.17 8.60
N LEU A 35 18.29 -18.95 9.50
CA LEU A 35 16.94 -18.72 10.01
C LEU A 35 16.96 -18.04 11.37
N ASN A 36 16.33 -16.87 11.45
CA ASN A 36 16.05 -16.15 12.69
C ASN A 36 14.54 -16.22 12.97
N VAL A 37 14.15 -16.83 14.10
CA VAL A 37 12.73 -16.89 14.52
C VAL A 37 12.43 -15.68 15.39
N VAL A 38 11.40 -14.90 15.01
CA VAL A 38 10.96 -13.69 15.69
C VAL A 38 9.54 -13.90 16.21
N PRO A 39 9.36 -14.39 17.47
CA PRO A 39 8.03 -14.54 18.03
C PRO A 39 7.35 -13.17 18.19
N GLY A 40 6.15 -12.99 17.64
CA GLY A 40 5.40 -11.76 17.79
C GLY A 40 4.38 -11.49 16.69
N ASP A 41 3.61 -10.43 16.91
CA ASP A 41 2.62 -9.92 15.98
C ASP A 41 3.32 -9.06 14.92
N ILE A 42 3.12 -9.38 13.63
CA ILE A 42 3.63 -8.59 12.51
C ILE A 42 3.18 -7.13 12.58
N LEU A 43 2.00 -6.83 13.09
CA LEU A 43 1.50 -5.45 13.21
C LEU A 43 2.26 -4.62 14.24
N LYS A 44 3.08 -5.27 15.08
CA LYS A 44 3.92 -4.65 16.11
C LYS A 44 5.42 -4.82 15.82
N ALA A 45 5.78 -5.53 14.76
CA ALA A 45 7.17 -5.82 14.44
C ALA A 45 7.88 -4.54 13.98
N ASP A 46 9.08 -4.29 14.53
CA ASP A 46 9.93 -3.23 14.01
C ASP A 46 10.76 -3.77 12.85
N ILE A 47 10.27 -3.52 11.63
CA ILE A 47 10.95 -3.95 10.41
C ILE A 47 12.32 -3.26 10.27
N THR A 48 12.49 -2.04 10.82
CA THR A 48 13.79 -1.34 10.81
C THR A 48 14.82 -2.11 11.63
N ALA A 49 14.45 -2.53 12.84
CA ALA A 49 15.32 -3.31 13.71
C ALA A 49 15.69 -4.65 13.05
N ILE A 50 14.70 -5.36 12.49
CA ILE A 50 14.92 -6.64 11.81
C ILE A 50 15.83 -6.48 10.59
N ALA A 51 15.60 -5.44 9.78
CA ALA A 51 16.36 -5.17 8.58
C ALA A 51 17.82 -4.79 8.86
N SER A 52 18.10 -4.22 10.04
CA SER A 52 19.46 -3.87 10.49
C SER A 52 20.23 -3.07 9.44
N GLY A 53 19.58 -2.03 8.89
CA GLY A 53 20.15 -1.13 7.87
C GLY A 53 20.18 -1.68 6.44
N ARG A 54 19.67 -2.89 6.19
CA ARG A 54 19.56 -3.48 4.84
C ARG A 54 18.17 -3.23 4.27
N ARG A 55 18.04 -3.31 2.94
CA ARG A 55 16.73 -3.43 2.30
C ARG A 55 16.28 -4.89 2.34
N VAL A 56 14.97 -5.11 2.45
CA VAL A 56 14.38 -6.42 2.67
C VAL A 56 13.35 -6.76 1.59
N ARG A 57 13.17 -8.06 1.36
CA ARG A 57 12.02 -8.60 0.63
C ARG A 57 11.11 -9.32 1.60
N ILE A 58 9.81 -9.10 1.48
CA ILE A 58 8.80 -9.66 2.36
C ILE A 58 8.08 -10.77 1.62
N TYR A 59 7.91 -11.91 2.29
CA TYR A 59 7.16 -13.05 1.79
C TYR A 59 6.15 -13.48 2.85
N GLY A 60 4.90 -13.71 2.45
CA GLY A 60 3.86 -14.07 3.41
C GLY A 60 2.67 -14.78 2.78
N ASN A 61 2.13 -15.78 3.48
CA ASN A 61 0.76 -16.20 3.26
C ASN A 61 -0.10 -15.50 4.32
N LEU A 62 -0.78 -14.42 3.96
CA LEU A 62 -1.37 -13.52 4.94
C LEU A 62 -2.75 -14.03 5.41
N PRO A 63 -3.06 -13.89 6.71
CA PRO A 63 -4.42 -14.12 7.18
C PRO A 63 -5.40 -13.15 6.52
N TYR A 64 -6.51 -13.68 6.02
CA TYR A 64 -7.43 -12.92 5.18
C TYR A 64 -8.09 -11.73 5.90
N TYR A 65 -8.36 -11.88 7.20
CA TYR A 65 -9.09 -10.88 7.98
C TYR A 65 -8.23 -9.65 8.37
N ILE A 66 -6.90 -9.72 8.26
CA ILE A 66 -5.96 -8.64 8.62
C ILE A 66 -5.01 -8.24 7.48
N THR A 67 -5.32 -8.60 6.23
CA THR A 67 -4.47 -8.25 5.08
C THR A 67 -4.24 -6.73 4.97
N SER A 68 -5.30 -5.91 5.01
CA SER A 68 -5.14 -4.45 4.89
C SER A 68 -4.33 -3.84 6.04
N PRO A 69 -4.59 -4.15 7.34
CA PRO A 69 -3.71 -3.72 8.44
C PRO A 69 -2.24 -4.09 8.25
N ILE A 70 -1.95 -5.32 7.78
CA ILE A 70 -0.57 -5.76 7.53
C ILE A 70 0.07 -4.89 6.45
N LEU A 71 -0.60 -4.68 5.31
CA LEU A 71 -0.06 -3.85 4.24
C LEU A 71 0.19 -2.41 4.69
N HIS A 72 -0.74 -1.81 5.44
CA HIS A 72 -0.55 -0.47 6.01
C HIS A 72 0.66 -0.40 6.95
N HIS A 73 0.83 -1.41 7.81
CA HIS A 73 2.01 -1.51 8.68
C HIS A 73 3.30 -1.61 7.85
N LEU A 74 3.33 -2.47 6.83
CA LEU A 74 4.51 -2.62 5.96
C LEU A 74 4.83 -1.33 5.18
N PHE A 75 3.82 -0.58 4.74
CA PHE A 75 4.03 0.69 4.03
C PHE A 75 4.67 1.77 4.89
N ALA A 76 4.55 1.71 6.23
CA ALA A 76 5.30 2.59 7.12
C ALA A 76 6.84 2.37 7.04
N PHE A 77 7.27 1.22 6.52
CA PHE A 77 8.67 0.86 6.30
C PHE A 77 9.04 0.81 4.81
N ALA A 78 8.26 1.47 3.94
CA ALA A 78 8.41 1.40 2.49
C ALA A 78 9.84 1.71 1.98
N ASP A 79 10.59 2.60 2.63
CA ASP A 79 11.96 2.92 2.24
C ASP A 79 12.96 1.77 2.47
N LEU A 80 12.61 0.83 3.34
CA LEU A 80 13.42 -0.35 3.64
C LEU A 80 13.02 -1.58 2.82
N ILE A 81 11.92 -1.53 2.08
CA ILE A 81 11.39 -2.72 1.40
C ILE A 81 11.65 -2.60 -0.11
N ASP A 82 12.13 -3.69 -0.71
CA ASP A 82 12.26 -3.83 -2.17
C ASP A 82 10.95 -4.32 -2.78
N GLU A 83 10.46 -5.47 -2.28
CA GLU A 83 9.30 -6.17 -2.81
C GLU A 83 8.54 -6.86 -1.69
N ILE A 84 7.22 -6.93 -1.83
CA ILE A 84 6.32 -7.70 -0.97
C ILE A 84 5.64 -8.75 -1.85
N HIS A 85 5.85 -10.03 -1.57
CA HIS A 85 5.20 -11.16 -2.25
C HIS A 85 4.26 -11.83 -1.27
N VAL A 86 2.96 -11.69 -1.51
CA VAL A 86 1.96 -12.17 -0.56
C VAL A 86 0.87 -12.98 -1.23
N VAL A 87 0.48 -14.06 -0.55
CA VAL A 87 -0.73 -14.82 -0.87
C VAL A 87 -1.88 -14.27 -0.02
N ILE A 88 -2.94 -13.84 -0.70
CA ILE A 88 -4.14 -13.22 -0.11
C ILE A 88 -5.39 -13.68 -0.88
N GLN A 89 -6.59 -13.36 -0.42
CA GLN A 89 -7.82 -13.65 -1.16
C GLN A 89 -7.80 -12.99 -2.55
N THR A 90 -8.29 -13.71 -3.58
CA THR A 90 -8.30 -13.23 -4.97
C THR A 90 -9.03 -11.88 -5.13
N GLU A 91 -10.16 -11.67 -4.45
CA GLU A 91 -10.89 -10.38 -4.49
C GLU A 91 -10.04 -9.22 -3.95
N VAL A 92 -9.30 -9.45 -2.86
CA VAL A 92 -8.40 -8.43 -2.30
C VAL A 92 -7.25 -8.17 -3.27
N ALA A 93 -6.65 -9.22 -3.83
CA ALA A 93 -5.59 -9.12 -4.83
C ALA A 93 -6.00 -8.27 -6.05
N LEU A 94 -7.19 -8.52 -6.59
CA LEU A 94 -7.75 -7.73 -7.69
C LEU A 94 -7.94 -6.27 -7.30
N ARG A 95 -8.40 -6.00 -6.07
CA ARG A 95 -8.54 -4.62 -5.55
C ARG A 95 -7.20 -3.92 -5.38
N LEU A 96 -6.13 -4.61 -4.96
CA LEU A 96 -4.80 -4.02 -4.86
C LEU A 96 -4.29 -3.55 -6.23
N ALA A 97 -4.48 -4.38 -7.26
CA ALA A 97 -3.99 -4.14 -8.63
C ALA A 97 -4.99 -3.40 -9.54
N ALA A 98 -6.19 -3.08 -9.04
CA ALA A 98 -7.27 -2.47 -9.83
C ALA A 98 -6.83 -1.15 -10.48
N GLN A 99 -7.28 -0.92 -11.70
CA GLN A 99 -6.99 0.32 -12.44
C GLN A 99 -8.09 1.36 -12.24
N PRO A 100 -7.80 2.67 -12.34
CA PRO A 100 -8.81 3.72 -12.28
C PRO A 100 -9.95 3.47 -13.28
N GLY A 101 -11.17 3.77 -12.86
CA GLY A 101 -12.39 3.56 -13.64
C GLY A 101 -12.95 2.13 -13.59
N THR A 102 -12.27 1.20 -12.92
CA THR A 102 -12.77 -0.18 -12.74
C THR A 102 -13.62 -0.32 -11.48
N ARG A 103 -14.47 -1.35 -11.46
CA ARG A 103 -15.37 -1.62 -10.32
C ARG A 103 -14.60 -1.85 -9.02
N ASP A 104 -13.43 -2.48 -9.08
CA ASP A 104 -12.68 -2.89 -7.89
C ASP A 104 -11.72 -1.79 -7.40
N TYR A 105 -11.55 -0.70 -8.17
CA TYR A 105 -10.71 0.43 -7.79
C TYR A 105 -11.34 1.22 -6.63
N GLY A 106 -10.52 1.51 -5.63
CA GLY A 106 -10.94 2.17 -4.41
C GLY A 106 -9.77 2.70 -3.58
N TYR A 107 -10.07 3.10 -2.34
CA TYR A 107 -9.05 3.57 -1.38
C TYR A 107 -7.83 2.65 -1.30
N LEU A 108 -8.06 1.34 -1.14
CA LEU A 108 -6.97 0.37 -1.01
C LEU A 108 -6.08 0.33 -2.27
N SER A 109 -6.66 0.41 -3.47
CA SER A 109 -5.92 0.50 -4.73
C SER A 109 -5.02 1.72 -4.76
N VAL A 110 -5.54 2.88 -4.36
CA VAL A 110 -4.77 4.14 -4.33
C VAL A 110 -3.63 4.07 -3.32
N VAL A 111 -3.87 3.60 -2.10
CA VAL A 111 -2.81 3.47 -1.09
C VAL A 111 -1.73 2.50 -1.56
N THR A 112 -2.12 1.34 -2.09
CA THR A 112 -1.16 0.35 -2.58
C THR A 112 -0.36 0.88 -3.78
N GLN A 113 -0.97 1.59 -4.72
CA GLN A 113 -0.28 2.20 -5.86
C GLN A 113 0.57 3.41 -5.49
N PHE A 114 0.20 4.11 -4.42
CA PHE A 114 1.02 5.18 -3.86
C PHE A 114 2.35 4.63 -3.37
N TYR A 115 2.34 3.56 -2.57
CA TYR A 115 3.57 2.96 -2.02
C TYR A 115 4.28 2.00 -2.96
N THR A 116 3.56 1.34 -3.87
CA THR A 116 4.06 0.19 -4.64
C THR A 116 3.57 0.18 -6.09
N ARG A 117 4.10 -0.73 -6.90
CA ARG A 117 3.58 -1.13 -8.20
C ARG A 117 2.97 -2.53 -8.04
N PRO A 118 1.64 -2.64 -7.83
CA PRO A 118 1.00 -3.93 -7.61
C PRO A 118 0.88 -4.75 -8.89
N GLU A 119 1.14 -6.04 -8.79
CA GLU A 119 1.01 -7.02 -9.87
C GLU A 119 0.27 -8.26 -9.35
N PHE A 120 -0.87 -8.58 -9.96
CA PHE A 120 -1.52 -9.88 -9.81
C PHE A 120 -0.72 -10.91 -10.60
N VAL A 121 -0.13 -11.90 -9.93
CA VAL A 121 0.77 -12.86 -10.59
C VAL A 121 -0.03 -14.06 -11.12
N PHE A 122 -0.70 -14.78 -10.23
CA PHE A 122 -1.60 -15.90 -10.59
C PHE A 122 -2.56 -16.23 -9.44
N GLU A 123 -3.67 -16.87 -9.80
CA GLU A 123 -4.64 -17.44 -8.85
C GLU A 123 -4.16 -18.80 -8.33
N ILE A 124 -4.40 -19.07 -7.05
CA ILE A 124 -4.08 -20.30 -6.35
C ILE A 124 -5.39 -20.98 -5.95
N PRO A 125 -5.63 -22.23 -6.40
CA PRO A 125 -6.85 -22.95 -6.10
C PRO A 125 -6.91 -23.35 -4.61
N ARG A 126 -8.12 -23.59 -4.11
CA ARG A 126 -8.39 -23.85 -2.68
C ARG A 126 -7.73 -25.13 -2.16
N ASP A 127 -7.60 -26.14 -3.02
CA ASP A 127 -7.01 -27.44 -2.73
C ASP A 127 -5.49 -27.38 -2.49
N ALA A 128 -4.84 -26.26 -2.80
CA ALA A 128 -3.44 -26.01 -2.45
C ALA A 128 -3.21 -25.75 -0.94
N PHE A 129 -4.28 -25.65 -0.13
CA PHE A 129 -4.21 -25.34 1.29
C PHE A 129 -4.82 -26.45 2.15
N ASN A 130 -4.36 -26.55 3.41
CA ASN A 130 -4.90 -27.48 4.39
C ASN A 130 -5.10 -26.78 5.75
N PRO A 131 -6.35 -26.66 6.26
CA PRO A 131 -7.60 -26.97 5.54
C PRO A 131 -7.82 -26.01 4.34
N PRO A 132 -8.60 -26.42 3.32
CA PRO A 132 -8.94 -25.54 2.21
C PRO A 132 -9.73 -24.31 2.69
N PRO A 133 -9.38 -23.08 2.26
CA PRO A 133 -10.18 -21.88 2.53
C PRO A 133 -11.54 -21.96 1.82
N GLU A 134 -12.48 -21.06 2.13
CA GLU A 134 -13.79 -20.98 1.45
C GLU A 134 -13.71 -20.33 0.06
N VAL A 135 -12.71 -19.47 -0.16
CA VAL A 135 -12.50 -18.69 -1.38
C VAL A 135 -11.12 -18.97 -1.97
N THR A 136 -10.91 -18.62 -3.24
CA THR A 136 -9.61 -18.75 -3.88
C THR A 136 -8.62 -17.69 -3.37
N SER A 137 -7.34 -18.02 -3.46
CA SER A 137 -6.24 -17.11 -3.16
C SER A 137 -5.55 -16.65 -4.42
N ALA A 138 -4.72 -15.62 -4.32
CA ALA A 138 -3.83 -15.21 -5.40
C ALA A 138 -2.49 -14.77 -4.83
N LEU A 139 -1.43 -15.00 -5.60
CA LEU A 139 -0.13 -14.40 -5.36
C LEU A 139 -0.11 -13.00 -5.96
N VAL A 140 0.24 -12.02 -5.12
CA VAL A 140 0.45 -10.63 -5.53
C VAL A 140 1.89 -10.23 -5.23
N THR A 141 2.50 -9.52 -6.17
CA THR A 141 3.79 -8.86 -5.97
C THR A 141 3.58 -7.35 -5.90
N LEU A 142 4.09 -6.70 -4.85
CA LEU A 142 4.08 -5.25 -4.68
C LEU A 142 5.53 -4.76 -4.72
N ARG A 143 5.94 -4.11 -5.82
CA ARG A 143 7.32 -3.61 -5.96
C ARG A 143 7.43 -2.15 -5.58
N LEU A 144 8.44 -1.80 -4.79
CA LEU A 144 8.64 -0.42 -4.36
C LEU A 144 9.69 0.32 -5.22
N PRO A 145 9.67 1.67 -5.23
CA PRO A 145 8.59 2.54 -4.76
C PRO A 145 7.44 2.65 -5.79
N GLY A 146 6.24 2.99 -5.34
CA GLY A 146 5.09 3.28 -6.20
C GLY A 146 5.09 4.71 -6.75
N GLU A 147 3.89 5.24 -6.97
CA GLU A 147 3.68 6.60 -7.45
C GLU A 147 4.27 7.67 -6.51
N ARG A 148 4.41 7.39 -5.21
CA ARG A 148 4.98 8.34 -4.23
C ARG A 148 6.34 8.90 -4.64
N ALA A 149 7.17 8.11 -5.33
CA ALA A 149 8.51 8.53 -5.73
C ALA A 149 8.50 9.64 -6.80
N LYS A 150 7.35 9.87 -7.44
CA LYS A 150 7.14 10.90 -8.47
C LYS A 150 6.39 12.12 -7.92
N LEU A 151 5.90 12.06 -6.68
CA LEU A 151 5.00 13.07 -6.12
C LEU A 151 5.72 13.96 -5.09
N SER A 152 5.50 15.26 -5.22
CA SER A 152 6.00 16.29 -4.29
C SER A 152 4.85 16.77 -3.41
N LEU A 153 4.52 16.01 -2.36
CA LEU A 153 3.48 16.42 -1.42
C LEU A 153 4.05 17.43 -0.43
N GLY A 154 3.37 18.56 -0.26
CA GLY A 154 3.70 19.56 0.77
C GLY A 154 4.79 20.58 0.41
N SER A 155 5.39 20.53 -0.78
CA SER A 155 6.29 21.57 -1.27
C SER A 155 5.53 22.57 -2.15
N SER A 156 5.52 23.85 -1.75
CA SER A 156 4.94 24.96 -2.52
C SER A 156 5.92 25.61 -3.50
N GLY A 157 6.93 24.87 -3.98
CA GLY A 157 7.94 25.36 -4.92
C GLY A 157 8.45 24.28 -5.87
N PRO A 158 9.04 24.66 -7.01
CA PRO A 158 9.61 23.71 -7.94
C PRO A 158 10.72 22.89 -7.26
N LEU A 159 10.66 21.57 -7.42
CA LEU A 159 11.78 20.71 -7.07
C LEU A 159 13.03 21.19 -7.82
N ALA A 160 14.12 21.47 -7.11
CA ALA A 160 15.40 21.68 -7.77
C ALA A 160 15.74 20.41 -8.58
N ALA A 161 16.16 20.62 -9.83
CA ALA A 161 16.52 19.53 -10.74
C ALA A 161 17.58 18.63 -10.07
N GLY A 162 17.27 17.34 -9.93
CA GLY A 162 18.16 16.34 -9.30
C GLY A 162 17.84 15.99 -7.84
N THR A 163 16.91 16.69 -7.18
CA THR A 163 16.43 16.31 -5.84
C THR A 163 15.35 15.24 -5.95
N LYS A 164 15.49 14.12 -5.24
CA LYS A 164 14.40 13.14 -5.12
C LYS A 164 13.19 13.84 -4.50
N ALA A 165 12.02 13.70 -5.10
CA ALA A 165 10.76 14.10 -4.48
C ALA A 165 10.61 13.28 -3.20
N HIS A 166 10.94 13.87 -2.05
CA HIS A 166 10.74 13.24 -0.75
C HIS A 166 9.69 14.05 -0.01
N SER A 167 8.48 13.52 0.01
CA SER A 167 7.38 14.05 0.80
C SER A 167 7.66 13.75 2.27
N SER A 168 7.40 14.69 3.18
CA SER A 168 7.51 14.39 4.61
C SER A 168 6.43 13.36 5.03
N PRO A 169 6.66 12.54 6.06
CA PRO A 169 5.66 11.59 6.56
C PRO A 169 4.31 12.26 6.88
N GLU A 170 4.32 13.50 7.36
CA GLU A 170 3.11 14.28 7.65
C GLU A 170 2.38 14.72 6.38
N ALA A 171 3.11 15.00 5.29
CA ALA A 171 2.52 15.31 3.99
C ALA A 171 1.88 14.06 3.36
N GLU A 172 2.54 12.91 3.46
CA GLU A 172 1.95 11.63 3.03
C GLU A 172 0.69 11.31 3.81
N SER A 173 0.74 11.39 5.15
CA SER A 173 -0.39 11.10 6.03
C SER A 173 -1.63 11.96 5.68
N ARG A 174 -1.45 13.28 5.54
CA ARG A 174 -2.53 14.19 5.12
C ARG A 174 -3.11 13.84 3.76
N PHE A 175 -2.26 13.45 2.81
CA PHE A 175 -2.72 13.00 1.49
C PHE A 175 -3.54 11.71 1.59
N LEU A 176 -3.12 10.72 2.39
CA LEU A 176 -3.86 9.48 2.56
C LEU A 176 -5.22 9.71 3.25
N ASP A 177 -5.28 10.62 4.23
CA ASP A 177 -6.55 11.04 4.85
C ASP A 177 -7.48 11.71 3.83
N PHE A 178 -6.93 12.56 2.95
CA PHE A 178 -7.67 13.14 1.83
C PHE A 178 -8.19 12.06 0.87
N VAL A 179 -7.38 11.06 0.51
CA VAL A 179 -7.81 9.95 -0.35
C VAL A 179 -8.93 9.16 0.35
N LYS A 180 -8.81 8.90 1.65
CA LYS A 180 -9.86 8.25 2.44
C LYS A 180 -11.18 9.02 2.38
N LEU A 181 -11.11 10.35 2.51
CA LEU A 181 -12.28 11.23 2.38
C LEU A 181 -12.90 11.15 0.97
N CYS A 182 -12.08 11.15 -0.09
CA CYS A 182 -12.53 11.02 -1.48
C CYS A 182 -13.37 9.74 -1.72
N PHE A 183 -13.05 8.65 -1.01
CA PHE A 183 -13.74 7.35 -1.12
C PHE A 183 -14.79 7.10 -0.03
N SER A 184 -15.09 8.08 0.83
CA SER A 184 -16.06 7.93 1.94
C SER A 184 -17.45 7.47 1.49
N GLN A 185 -17.95 7.99 0.35
CA GLN A 185 -19.13 7.47 -0.33
C GLN A 185 -18.81 7.20 -1.80
N LYS A 186 -18.52 5.94 -2.13
CA LYS A 186 -18.06 5.52 -3.47
C LYS A 186 -18.93 6.04 -4.64
N ARG A 187 -20.25 6.06 -4.46
CA ARG A 187 -21.21 6.48 -5.50
C ARG A 187 -21.38 8.00 -5.64
N LYS A 188 -20.82 8.79 -4.73
CA LYS A 188 -20.91 10.26 -4.75
C LYS A 188 -19.72 10.86 -5.50
N THR A 189 -19.96 12.04 -6.06
CA THR A 189 -18.93 12.86 -6.73
C THR A 189 -17.93 13.41 -5.71
N LEU A 190 -16.73 13.78 -6.19
CA LEU A 190 -15.69 14.40 -5.36
C LEU A 190 -16.20 15.67 -4.67
N VAL A 191 -16.99 16.50 -5.37
CA VAL A 191 -17.65 17.70 -4.82
C VAL A 191 -18.51 17.39 -3.59
N ASN A 192 -19.15 16.22 -3.54
CA ASN A 192 -19.98 15.82 -2.42
C ASN A 192 -19.17 15.19 -1.27
N ASN A 193 -18.17 14.37 -1.60
CA ASN A 193 -17.32 13.74 -0.60
C ASN A 193 -16.38 14.73 0.10
N LEU A 194 -15.96 15.80 -0.59
CA LEU A 194 -14.98 16.77 -0.08
C LEU A 194 -15.59 17.99 0.64
N ARG A 195 -16.91 17.99 0.92
CA ARG A 195 -17.60 19.14 1.54
C ARG A 195 -17.06 19.52 2.93
N SER A 196 -16.53 18.57 3.68
CA SER A 196 -15.90 18.83 4.98
C SER A 196 -14.53 19.47 4.87
N LEU A 197 -13.89 19.39 3.70
CA LEU A 197 -12.57 19.93 3.43
C LEU A 197 -12.62 21.29 2.71
N ALA A 198 -13.50 21.41 1.71
CA ALA A 198 -13.63 22.61 0.90
C ALA A 198 -15.07 22.88 0.49
N LYS A 199 -15.39 24.16 0.24
CA LYS A 199 -16.69 24.54 -0.35
C LYS A 199 -16.87 23.89 -1.74
N PRO A 200 -18.10 23.55 -2.15
CA PRO A 200 -18.37 22.92 -3.44
C PRO A 200 -17.76 23.66 -4.63
N ASP A 201 -17.84 25.00 -4.66
CA ASP A 201 -17.32 25.81 -5.76
C ASP A 201 -15.79 25.72 -5.85
N ARG A 202 -15.09 25.81 -4.71
CA ARG A 202 -13.63 25.61 -4.68
C ARG A 202 -13.21 24.24 -5.21
N THR A 203 -14.00 23.20 -4.93
CA THR A 203 -13.73 21.86 -5.47
C THR A 203 -13.97 21.80 -6.97
N ARG A 204 -15.04 22.44 -7.48
CA ARG A 204 -15.31 22.53 -8.92
C ARG A 204 -14.22 23.31 -9.66
N ASP A 205 -13.75 24.41 -9.08
CA ASP A 205 -12.67 25.22 -9.65
C ASP A 205 -11.38 24.40 -9.74
N ALA A 206 -11.02 23.68 -8.67
CA ALA A 206 -9.85 22.81 -8.66
C ALA A 206 -9.98 21.67 -9.70
N LEU A 207 -11.16 21.06 -9.85
CA LEU A 207 -11.42 20.07 -10.88
C LEU A 207 -11.27 20.68 -12.29
N ALA A 208 -11.79 21.89 -12.51
CA ALA A 208 -11.69 22.58 -13.80
C ALA A 208 -10.23 22.90 -14.16
N VAL A 209 -9.41 23.36 -13.21
CA VAL A 209 -7.96 23.58 -13.39
C VAL A 209 -7.27 22.29 -13.84
N LEU A 210 -7.65 21.14 -13.27
CA LEU A 210 -7.14 19.83 -13.64
C LEU A 210 -7.78 19.24 -14.92
N LYS A 211 -8.67 19.99 -15.59
CA LYS A 211 -9.45 19.54 -16.75
C LYS A 211 -10.27 18.27 -16.48
N LEU A 212 -10.75 18.14 -15.24
CA LEU A 212 -11.61 17.05 -14.79
C LEU A 212 -13.08 17.46 -14.86
N ARG A 213 -13.94 16.46 -15.04
CA ARG A 213 -15.39 16.68 -15.06
C ARG A 213 -15.89 17.16 -13.69
N PRO A 214 -16.90 18.05 -13.64
CA PRO A 214 -17.47 18.53 -12.38
C PRO A 214 -18.21 17.45 -11.59
N ASP A 215 -18.61 16.36 -12.26
CA ASP A 215 -19.25 15.19 -11.66
C ASP A 215 -18.29 14.00 -11.47
N ALA A 216 -16.98 14.24 -11.57
CA ALA A 216 -15.97 13.22 -11.36
C ALA A 216 -16.11 12.54 -9.99
N ARG A 217 -15.89 11.22 -9.96
CA ARG A 217 -15.84 10.40 -8.75
C ARG A 217 -14.41 9.98 -8.49
N ALA A 218 -14.07 9.74 -7.22
CA ALA A 218 -12.73 9.33 -6.81
C ALA A 218 -12.25 8.07 -7.55
N GLU A 219 -13.16 7.13 -7.85
CA GLU A 219 -12.83 5.88 -8.53
C GLU A 219 -12.31 6.07 -9.96
N GLN A 220 -12.43 7.27 -10.54
CA GLN A 220 -11.98 7.57 -11.90
C GLN A 220 -10.59 8.20 -11.94
N LEU A 221 -10.07 8.67 -10.80
CA LEU A 221 -8.82 9.42 -10.76
C LEU A 221 -7.64 8.51 -10.38
N PRO A 222 -6.55 8.49 -11.16
CA PRO A 222 -5.28 7.91 -10.75
C PRO A 222 -4.66 8.68 -9.57
N VAL A 223 -3.70 8.05 -8.89
CA VAL A 223 -2.99 8.61 -7.73
C VAL A 223 -2.47 10.03 -7.98
N GLY A 224 -1.84 10.27 -9.14
CA GLY A 224 -1.30 11.59 -9.49
C GLY A 224 -2.36 12.70 -9.61
N GLN A 225 -3.55 12.40 -10.14
CA GLN A 225 -4.63 13.39 -10.21
C GLN A 225 -5.24 13.67 -8.83
N LEU A 226 -5.35 12.66 -7.97
CA LEU A 226 -5.74 12.86 -6.57
C LEU A 226 -4.72 13.73 -5.82
N ALA A 227 -3.42 13.50 -6.03
CA ALA A 227 -2.36 14.31 -5.44
C ALA A 227 -2.40 15.77 -5.92
N ALA A 228 -2.61 15.99 -7.23
CA ALA A 228 -2.76 17.33 -7.79
C ALA A 228 -4.00 18.05 -7.22
N LEU A 229 -5.13 17.35 -7.10
CA LEU A 229 -6.36 17.89 -6.50
C LEU A 229 -6.13 18.25 -5.03
N HIS A 230 -5.47 17.39 -4.27
CA HIS A 230 -5.11 17.64 -2.87
C HIS A 230 -4.28 18.92 -2.74
N SER A 231 -3.24 19.07 -3.56
CA SER A 231 -2.38 20.26 -3.54
C SER A 231 -3.15 21.54 -3.86
N LEU A 232 -4.03 21.55 -4.87
CA LEU A 232 -4.85 22.73 -5.23
C LEU A 232 -5.84 23.13 -4.14
N LEU A 233 -6.36 22.16 -3.37
CA LEU A 233 -7.29 22.43 -2.29
C LEU A 233 -6.59 22.93 -1.02
N LEU A 234 -5.33 22.54 -0.80
CA LEU A 234 -4.50 23.06 0.30
C LEU A 234 -3.89 24.43 0.00
N ALA A 235 -3.58 24.71 -1.26
CA ALA A 235 -3.11 26.01 -1.70
C ALA A 235 -4.29 27.01 -1.61
N GLY A 236 -4.13 28.06 -0.80
CA GLY A 236 -5.17 29.09 -0.61
C GLY A 236 -5.62 29.74 -1.94
N PRO A 237 -6.72 30.51 -1.95
CA PRO A 237 -7.27 31.10 -3.18
C PRO A 237 -6.27 31.91 -4.02
N ASP A 238 -5.21 32.47 -3.41
CA ASP A 238 -4.25 33.38 -4.06
C ASP A 238 -2.99 32.71 -4.64
N SER A 239 -2.99 31.39 -4.84
CA SER A 239 -1.79 30.63 -5.27
C SER A 239 -1.91 29.95 -6.64
N ALA A 240 -2.91 30.32 -7.45
CA ALA A 240 -2.90 30.00 -8.87
C ALA A 240 -2.06 31.04 -9.63
N PRO A 241 -1.16 30.63 -10.54
CA PRO A 241 -0.40 31.56 -11.39
C PRO A 241 -1.30 32.32 -12.36
#